data_AF-A0A916RDW5-F1
#
_entry.id   AF-A0A916RDW5-F1
#
_cell.length_a   1.000
_cell.length_b   1.000
_cell.length_c   1.000
_cell.angle_alpha   90.00
_cell.angle_beta   90.00
_cell.angle_gamma   90.00
#
_symmetry.space_group_name_H-M   'P 1'
#
loop_
_entity.id
_entity.type
_entity.pdbx_description
1 polymer ?
#
loop_
_entity_poly.entity_id
_entity_poly.type
_entity_poly.pdbx_seq_one_letter_code
_entity_poly.pdbx_strand_id
1 'polypeptide(L)'
;MSLRDSLDLIKAVNRSVGRSPSRTEKVGSTFSGNALEGGHAVLEHEIMGERASSLNAAEQRVAKTMDALRAADPDNKADELAEARKAVWAYFVQRELIGFRRHQDVISAFGITREVLNGLGATEKKPTPPSSSA
;
A
#
# COMPACT_ATOMS: atom_id res chain seq x y z
N MET A 1 -7.90 12.98 -7.48
CA MET A 1 -7.19 13.06 -6.21
C MET A 1 -5.72 12.84 -6.51
N SER A 2 -4.91 13.87 -6.29
CA SER A 2 -3.49 13.98 -6.63
C SER A 2 -2.63 13.11 -5.71
N LEU A 3 -1.37 12.83 -6.09
CA LEU A 3 -0.34 12.28 -5.18
C LEU A 3 -0.30 13.04 -3.85
N ARG A 4 -0.49 14.37 -3.91
CA ARG A 4 -0.51 15.28 -2.76
C ARG A 4 -1.64 14.92 -1.80
N ASP A 5 -2.82 14.63 -2.35
CA ASP A 5 -4.01 14.24 -1.57
C ASP A 5 -3.86 12.85 -0.93
N SER A 6 -3.14 11.93 -1.60
CA SER A 6 -2.82 10.60 -1.07
C SER A 6 -1.84 10.70 0.11
N LEU A 7 -0.79 11.52 -0.03
CA LEU A 7 0.14 11.85 1.03
C LEU A 7 -0.53 12.60 2.18
N ASP A 8 -1.49 13.48 1.89
CA ASP A 8 -2.24 14.22 2.91
C ASP A 8 -3.21 13.31 3.66
N LEU A 9 -3.83 12.32 2.99
CA LEU A 9 -4.61 11.27 3.66
C LEU A 9 -3.72 10.44 4.58
N ILE A 10 -2.56 9.99 4.10
CA ILE A 10 -1.57 9.25 4.90
C ILE A 10 -1.14 10.07 6.12
N LYS A 11 -0.80 11.35 5.92
CA LYS A 11 -0.40 12.25 7.02
C LYS A 11 -1.56 12.51 7.97
N ALA A 12 -2.79 12.62 7.49
CA ALA A 12 -3.98 12.82 8.32
C ALA A 12 -4.24 11.60 9.20
N VAL A 13 -4.17 10.39 8.63
CA VAL A 13 -4.31 9.15 9.39
C VAL A 13 -3.15 8.97 10.37
N ASN A 14 -1.91 9.20 9.96
CA ASN A 14 -0.76 9.07 10.86
C ASN A 14 -0.83 10.10 12.02
N ARG A 15 -1.40 11.28 11.77
CA ARG A 15 -1.67 12.30 12.81
C ARG A 15 -2.82 11.91 13.74
N SER A 16 -3.81 11.13 13.28
CA SER A 16 -4.87 10.59 14.14
C SER A 16 -4.43 9.33 14.90
N VAL A 17 -3.49 8.55 14.35
CA VAL A 17 -2.87 7.38 15.00
C VAL A 17 -1.88 7.82 16.09
N GLY A 18 -1.13 8.92 15.87
CA GLY A 18 -0.19 9.46 16.85
C GLY A 18 -0.84 10.20 18.02
N ARG A 19 -2.16 10.41 18.02
CA ARG A 19 -2.89 11.05 19.12
C ARG A 19 -3.55 9.99 20.00
N SER A 20 -2.76 9.32 20.83
CA SER A 20 -3.30 8.60 21.98
C SER A 20 -4.14 9.58 22.82
N PRO A 21 -5.40 9.26 23.15
CA PRO A 21 -6.10 9.99 24.21
C PRO A 21 -5.41 9.62 25.52
N SER A 22 -4.51 10.49 25.97
CA SER A 22 -3.91 10.43 27.29
C SER A 22 -5.02 10.50 28.33
N ARG A 23 -5.38 9.32 28.82
CA ARG A 23 -5.98 9.00 30.11
C ARG A 23 -5.87 10.14 31.14
N THR A 24 -6.98 10.82 31.42
CA THR A 24 -7.51 11.10 32.77
C THR A 24 -8.81 11.90 32.66
N GLU A 25 -9.96 11.24 32.74
CA GLU A 25 -11.11 11.88 33.38
C GLU A 25 -11.94 10.80 34.08
N LYS A 26 -11.93 10.88 35.41
CA LYS A 26 -12.76 10.06 36.30
C LYS A 26 -14.22 10.44 36.07
N VAL A 27 -15.07 9.52 35.64
CA VAL A 27 -16.52 9.66 35.85
C VAL A 27 -17.11 8.29 36.17
N GLY A 28 -17.74 8.20 37.34
CA GLY A 28 -18.49 7.04 37.76
C GLY A 28 -19.85 6.94 37.08
N SER A 29 -20.38 5.71 37.10
CA SER A 29 -21.81 5.39 37.15
C SER A 29 -22.72 5.93 36.03
N THR A 30 -22.78 5.25 34.89
CA THR A 30 -24.03 4.71 34.29
C THR A 30 -23.67 3.78 33.13
N PHE A 31 -24.01 2.48 33.22
CA PHE A 31 -23.94 1.56 32.08
C PHE A 31 -25.19 1.78 31.21
N SER A 32 -25.08 2.57 30.14
CA SER A 32 -26.15 2.74 29.14
C SER A 32 -25.56 3.12 27.78
N GLY A 33 -25.92 2.38 26.71
CA GLY A 33 -25.83 2.78 25.29
C GLY A 33 -24.45 2.95 24.65
N ASN A 34 -23.51 3.66 25.28
CA ASN A 34 -22.29 4.17 24.64
C ASN A 34 -21.15 3.16 24.46
N ALA A 35 -21.22 1.98 25.09
CA ALA A 35 -20.12 1.01 25.04
C ALA A 35 -20.00 0.29 23.68
N LEU A 36 -21.13 0.04 22.99
CA LEU A 36 -21.14 -0.54 21.65
C LEU A 36 -20.66 0.45 20.59
N GLU A 37 -21.05 1.72 20.73
CA GLU A 37 -20.67 2.80 19.81
C GLU A 37 -19.19 3.18 19.99
N GLY A 38 -18.70 3.18 21.24
CA GLY A 38 -17.27 3.32 21.54
C GLY A 38 -16.44 2.12 21.06
N GLY A 39 -16.94 0.89 21.20
CA GLY A 39 -16.27 -0.31 20.68
C GLY A 39 -16.16 -0.32 19.16
N HIS A 40 -17.23 0.08 18.45
CA HIS A 40 -17.23 0.21 17.00
C HIS A 40 -16.28 1.33 16.53
N ALA A 41 -16.28 2.48 17.21
CA ALA A 41 -15.37 3.59 16.89
C ALA A 41 -13.88 3.23 17.11
N VAL A 42 -13.56 2.42 18.12
CA VAL A 42 -12.20 1.92 18.35
C VAL A 42 -11.77 0.94 17.26
N LEU A 43 -12.64 0.00 16.88
CA LEU A 43 -12.35 -0.95 15.79
C LEU A 43 -12.14 -0.25 14.45
N GLU A 44 -12.97 0.74 14.11
CA GLU A 44 -12.79 1.55 12.90
C GLU A 44 -11.46 2.32 12.94
N HIS A 45 -11.06 2.85 14.10
CA HIS A 45 -9.76 3.52 14.26
C HIS A 45 -8.58 2.58 14.05
N GLU A 46 -8.60 1.38 14.66
CA GLU A 46 -7.57 0.36 14.49
C GLU A 46 -7.47 -0.11 13.03
N ILE A 47 -8.61 -0.34 12.37
CA ILE A 47 -8.68 -0.73 10.95
C ILE A 47 -8.14 0.39 10.06
N MET A 48 -8.47 1.65 10.33
CA MET A 48 -7.92 2.79 9.59
C MET A 48 -6.41 2.92 9.78
N GLY A 49 -5.92 2.71 11.00
CA GLY A 49 -4.49 2.71 11.31
C GLY A 49 -3.73 1.62 10.54
N GLU A 50 -4.24 0.39 10.54
CA GLU A 50 -3.66 -0.74 9.82
C GLU A 50 -3.66 -0.52 8.30
N ARG A 51 -4.75 0.04 7.75
CA ARG A 51 -4.84 0.40 6.32
C ARG A 51 -3.78 1.43 5.92
N ALA A 52 -3.56 2.46 6.74
CA ALA A 52 -2.53 3.46 6.47
C ALA A 52 -1.11 2.89 6.58
N SER A 53 -0.86 2.02 7.57
CA SER A 53 0.42 1.31 7.71
C SER A 53 0.70 0.44 6.47
N SER A 54 -0.29 -0.33 6.03
CA SER A 54 -0.22 -1.19 4.85
C SER A 54 0.07 -0.40 3.57
N LEU A 55 -0.58 0.76 3.39
CA LEU A 55 -0.35 1.62 2.23
C LEU A 55 1.04 2.26 2.25
N ASN A 56 1.51 2.72 3.41
CA ASN A 56 2.86 3.27 3.57
C ASN A 56 3.94 2.23 3.25
N ALA A 57 3.77 1.00 3.70
CA ALA A 57 4.69 -0.09 3.40
C ALA A 57 4.73 -0.38 1.88
N ALA A 58 3.58 -0.35 1.21
CA ALA A 58 3.52 -0.52 -0.24
C ALA A 58 4.20 0.63 -1.01
N GLU A 59 4.01 1.88 -0.58
CA GLU A 59 4.72 3.04 -1.18
C GLU A 59 6.24 2.91 -1.05
N GLN A 60 6.72 2.55 0.14
CA GLN A 60 8.16 2.33 0.37
C GLN A 60 8.70 1.18 -0.48
N ARG A 61 7.91 0.11 -0.65
CA ARG A 61 8.31 -1.02 -1.50
C ARG A 61 8.41 -0.60 -2.97
N VAL A 62 7.45 0.18 -3.49
CA VAL A 62 7.50 0.71 -4.85
C VAL A 62 8.73 1.59 -5.05
N ALA A 63 9.01 2.51 -4.13
CA ALA A 63 10.21 3.35 -4.21
C ALA A 63 11.48 2.50 -4.29
N LYS A 64 11.63 1.54 -3.37
CA LYS A 64 12.79 0.65 -3.31
C LYS A 64 13.00 -0.16 -4.59
N THR A 65 11.95 -0.79 -5.12
CA THR A 65 12.09 -1.64 -6.32
C THR A 65 12.28 -0.83 -7.59
N MET A 66 11.71 0.37 -7.68
CA MET A 66 11.97 1.28 -8.79
C MET A 66 13.41 1.80 -8.79
N ASP A 67 13.99 2.06 -7.61
CA ASP A 67 15.40 2.43 -7.48
C ASP A 67 16.32 1.26 -7.82
N ALA A 68 16.01 0.06 -7.33
CA ALA A 68 16.76 -1.17 -7.66
C ALA A 68 16.73 -1.45 -9.17
N LEU A 69 15.55 -1.36 -9.81
CA LEU A 69 15.41 -1.49 -11.25
C LEU A 69 16.22 -0.45 -12.03
N ARG A 70 16.37 0.77 -11.51
CA ARG A 70 17.18 1.82 -12.14
C ARG A 70 18.67 1.53 -12.03
N ALA A 71 19.09 0.96 -10.91
CA ALA A 71 20.48 0.58 -10.64
C ALA A 71 20.86 -0.82 -11.19
N ALA A 72 19.89 -1.57 -11.71
CA ALA A 72 20.09 -2.94 -12.19
C ALA A 72 21.03 -3.00 -13.40
N ASP A 73 21.97 -3.93 -13.33
CA ASP A 73 22.81 -4.36 -14.43
C ASP A 73 21.99 -5.20 -15.45
N PRO A 74 22.49 -5.41 -16.67
CA PRO A 74 21.77 -6.20 -17.67
C PRO A 74 21.40 -7.61 -17.20
N ASP A 75 22.24 -8.23 -16.38
CA ASP A 75 22.08 -9.62 -15.93
C ASP A 75 20.98 -9.79 -14.87
N ASN A 76 20.72 -8.78 -14.03
CA ASN A 76 19.65 -8.81 -13.02
C ASN A 76 18.45 -7.93 -13.39
N LYS A 77 18.49 -7.26 -14.55
CA LYS A 77 17.42 -6.36 -15.01
C LYS A 77 16.04 -7.02 -15.04
N ALA A 78 15.98 -8.27 -15.48
CA ALA A 78 14.73 -9.01 -15.60
C ALA A 78 14.07 -9.29 -14.25
N ASP A 79 14.87 -9.67 -13.25
CA ASP A 79 14.40 -9.98 -11.90
C ASP A 79 13.94 -8.71 -11.19
N GLU A 80 14.73 -7.63 -11.27
CA GLU A 80 14.37 -6.33 -10.69
C GLU A 80 13.11 -5.74 -11.35
N LEU A 81 12.92 -5.99 -12.65
CA LEU A 81 11.72 -5.59 -13.37
C LEU A 81 10.49 -6.37 -12.89
N ALA A 82 10.64 -7.68 -12.64
CA ALA A 82 9.57 -8.50 -12.08
C ALA A 82 9.17 -8.02 -10.67
N GLU A 83 10.14 -7.71 -9.81
CA GLU A 83 9.87 -7.19 -8.47
C GLU A 83 9.24 -5.79 -8.49
N ALA A 84 9.68 -4.91 -9.39
CA ALA A 84 9.06 -3.60 -9.61
C ALA A 84 7.59 -3.75 -10.05
N ARG A 85 7.30 -4.67 -10.98
CA ARG A 85 5.93 -4.98 -11.44
C ARG A 85 5.04 -5.46 -10.30
N LYS A 86 5.51 -6.40 -9.47
CA LYS A 86 4.77 -6.91 -8.31
C LYS A 86 4.46 -5.80 -7.30
N ALA A 87 5.45 -4.97 -6.97
CA ALA A 87 5.28 -3.87 -6.03
C ALA A 87 4.27 -2.83 -6.53
N VAL A 88 4.39 -2.41 -7.79
CA VAL A 88 3.50 -1.43 -8.42
C VAL A 88 2.07 -1.97 -8.52
N TRP A 89 1.90 -3.24 -8.91
CA TRP A 89 0.58 -3.87 -8.97
C TRP A 89 -0.09 -3.90 -7.61
N ALA A 90 0.61 -4.36 -6.56
CA ALA A 90 0.07 -4.41 -5.21
C ALA A 90 -0.34 -3.02 -4.68
N TYR A 91 0.49 -2.00 -4.95
CA TYR A 91 0.19 -0.62 -4.58
C TYR A 91 -1.04 -0.08 -5.32
N PHE A 92 -1.18 -0.33 -6.62
CA PHE A 92 -2.36 0.09 -7.38
C PHE A 92 -3.64 -0.56 -6.87
N VAL A 93 -3.61 -1.86 -6.59
CA VAL A 93 -4.76 -2.59 -6.01
C VAL A 93 -5.15 -1.97 -4.67
N GLN A 94 -4.21 -1.75 -3.75
CA GLN A 94 -4.50 -1.11 -2.47
C GLN A 94 -5.12 0.29 -2.63
N ARG A 95 -4.61 1.08 -3.57
CA ARG A 95 -5.16 2.41 -3.90
C ARG A 95 -6.59 2.31 -4.43
N GLU A 96 -6.88 1.35 -5.29
CA GLU A 96 -8.23 1.15 -5.82
C GLU A 96 -9.23 0.75 -4.73
N LEU A 97 -8.82 -0.12 -3.80
CA LEU A 97 -9.63 -0.56 -2.67
C LEU A 97 -10.07 0.58 -1.75
N ILE A 98 -9.27 1.64 -1.67
CA ILE A 98 -9.58 2.85 -0.88
C ILE A 98 -10.13 4.01 -1.75
N GLY A 99 -10.49 3.74 -3.01
CA GLY A 99 -11.20 4.67 -3.91
C GLY A 99 -10.32 5.47 -4.88
N PHE A 100 -9.02 5.23 -4.94
CA PHE A 100 -8.07 6.00 -5.77
C PHE A 100 -7.80 5.35 -7.13
N ARG A 101 -8.70 5.59 -8.09
CA ARG A 101 -8.60 5.01 -9.46
C ARG A 101 -7.77 5.82 -10.47
N ARG A 102 -7.30 7.01 -10.11
CA ARG A 102 -6.39 7.81 -10.97
C ARG A 102 -4.95 7.52 -10.59
N HIS A 103 -4.18 6.96 -11.52
CA HIS A 103 -2.80 6.51 -11.28
C HIS A 103 -1.73 7.41 -11.92
N GLN A 104 -2.11 8.39 -12.75
CA GLN A 104 -1.13 9.20 -13.50
C GLN A 104 -0.14 9.95 -12.59
N ASP A 105 -0.63 10.50 -11.48
CA ASP A 105 0.22 11.26 -10.56
C ASP A 105 1.25 10.35 -9.86
N VAL A 106 0.86 9.12 -9.48
CA VAL A 106 1.78 8.16 -8.84
C VAL A 106 2.76 7.54 -9.85
N ILE A 107 2.33 7.34 -11.10
CA ILE A 107 3.21 6.91 -12.20
C ILE A 107 4.35 7.92 -12.37
N SER A 108 4.02 9.21 -12.43
CA SER A 108 5.04 10.26 -12.52
C SER A 108 5.89 10.38 -11.26
N ALA A 109 5.30 10.26 -10.07
CA ALA A 109 6.00 10.43 -8.80
C ALA A 109 7.08 9.38 -8.55
N PHE A 110 6.76 8.11 -8.80
CA PHE A 110 7.71 6.99 -8.64
C PHE A 110 8.57 6.75 -9.90
N GLY A 111 8.35 7.50 -10.98
CA GLY A 111 9.05 7.30 -12.24
C GLY A 111 8.76 5.93 -12.87
N ILE A 112 7.52 5.45 -12.75
CA ILE A 112 7.12 4.11 -13.23
C ILE A 112 7.24 4.07 -14.75
N THR A 113 8.11 3.18 -15.25
CA THR A 113 8.40 3.08 -16.69
C THR A 113 7.31 2.32 -17.43
N ARG A 114 7.20 2.54 -18.76
CA ARG A 114 6.28 1.74 -19.61
C ARG A 114 6.57 0.24 -19.53
N GLU A 115 7.83 -0.14 -19.36
CA GLU A 115 8.23 -1.54 -19.24
C GLU A 115 7.64 -2.20 -17.99
N VAL A 116 7.55 -1.46 -16.88
CA VAL A 116 6.85 -1.90 -15.68
C VAL A 116 5.34 -1.96 -15.94
N LEU A 117 4.75 -0.89 -16.49
CA LEU A 117 3.31 -0.81 -16.76
C LEU A 117 2.79 -1.91 -17.67
N ASN A 118 3.53 -2.22 -18.74
CA ASN A 118 3.14 -3.22 -19.74
C ASN A 118 3.12 -4.66 -19.20
N GLY A 119 3.80 -4.92 -18.07
CA GLY A 119 3.86 -6.24 -17.44
C GLY A 119 3.07 -6.35 -16.14
N LEU A 120 2.24 -5.36 -15.80
CA LEU A 120 1.39 -5.44 -14.62
C LEU A 120 0.35 -6.55 -14.76
N GLY A 121 0.16 -7.34 -13.70
CA GLY A 121 -0.80 -8.45 -13.69
C GLY A 121 -0.38 -9.67 -14.52
N ALA A 122 0.79 -9.65 -15.17
CA ALA A 122 1.36 -10.83 -15.79
C ALA A 122 1.79 -11.80 -14.68
N THR A 123 1.18 -12.98 -14.64
CA THR A 123 1.66 -14.08 -13.79
C THR A 123 2.92 -14.65 -14.43
N GLU A 124 4.00 -14.76 -13.65
CA GLU A 124 5.23 -15.41 -14.12
C GLU A 124 4.88 -16.79 -14.69
N LYS A 125 5.27 -17.04 -15.95
CA LYS A 125 5.11 -18.36 -16.55
C LYS A 125 6.02 -19.31 -15.78
N LYS A 126 5.46 -20.17 -14.92
CA LYS A 126 6.21 -21.25 -14.28
C LYS A 126 7.00 -21.99 -15.37
N PRO A 127 8.32 -22.22 -15.21
CA PRO A 127 9.08 -22.98 -16.19
C PRO A 127 8.41 -24.34 -16.38
N THR A 128 7.99 -24.62 -17.60
CA THR A 128 7.44 -25.92 -17.96
C THR A 128 8.53 -26.95 -17.69
N PRO A 129 8.30 -27.95 -16.82
CA PRO A 129 9.28 -29.01 -16.64
C PRO A 129 9.55 -29.66 -18.01
N PRO A 130 10.79 -30.09 -18.29
CA PRO A 130 11.11 -30.73 -19.56
C PRO A 130 10.17 -31.92 -19.75
N SER A 131 9.49 -31.97 -20.90
CA SER A 131 8.67 -33.11 -21.28
C SER A 131 9.53 -34.35 -21.23
N SER A 132 9.27 -35.24 -20.28
CA SER A 132 9.89 -36.55 -20.21
C SER A 132 9.34 -37.38 -21.37
N SER A 133 9.94 -37.22 -22.54
CA SER A 133 9.78 -38.18 -23.64
C SER A 133 10.58 -39.43 -23.28
N ALA A 134 9.85 -40.46 -22.87
CA ALA A 134 10.28 -41.86 -22.82
C ALA A 134 9.63 -42.60 -23.99
#